data_AF-A0A0Q9N3L9-F1
#
_entry.id   AF-A0A0Q9N3L9-F1
#
_cell.length_a   1.000
_cell.length_b   1.000
_cell.length_c   1.000
_cell.angle_alpha   90.00
_cell.angle_beta   90.00
_cell.angle_gamma   90.00
#
_symmetry.space_group_name_H-M   'P 1'
#
loop_
_entity.id
_entity.type
_entity.pdbx_description
1 polymer ?
#
loop_
_entity_poly.entity_id
_entity_poly.type
_entity_poly.pdbx_seq_one_letter_code
_entity_poly.pdbx_strand_id
1 'polypeptide(L)'
;METLRTQLRSQSEDIDHLEAENSDHRATIKNLQTEIAHVRTVQQADAQDLIQLAGRFLALSRGAGIELDIGTKELFRCRGWTTIARKAEARP
;
A
#
# COMPACT_ATOMS: atom_id res chain seq x y z
N MET A 1 -3.93 57.27 -11.41
CA MET A 1 -3.30 56.44 -12.47
C MET A 1 -2.11 55.66 -11.92
N GLU A 2 -1.14 56.30 -11.27
CA GLU A 2 0.03 55.64 -10.66
C GLU A 2 -0.34 54.52 -9.66
N THR A 3 -1.26 54.80 -8.74
CA THR A 3 -1.71 53.88 -7.68
C THR A 3 -2.34 52.61 -8.24
N LEU A 4 -3.20 52.73 -9.25
CA LEU A 4 -3.80 51.61 -9.96
C LEU A 4 -2.76 50.76 -10.67
N ARG A 5 -1.73 51.36 -11.27
CA ARG A 5 -0.64 50.63 -11.93
C ARG A 5 0.19 49.83 -10.92
N THR A 6 0.50 50.41 -9.76
CA THR A 6 1.22 49.71 -8.69
C THR A 6 0.40 48.57 -8.11
N GLN A 7 -0.91 48.76 -7.91
CA GLN A 7 -1.82 47.70 -7.47
C GLN A 7 -1.90 46.57 -8.50
N LEU A 8 -2.02 46.90 -9.78
CA LEU A 8 -2.07 45.88 -10.84
C LEU A 8 -0.77 45.07 -10.92
N ARG A 9 0.38 45.72 -10.71
CA ARG A 9 1.68 45.06 -10.65
C ARG A 9 1.77 44.11 -9.45
N SER A 10 1.41 44.59 -8.26
CA SER A 10 1.38 43.76 -7.05
C SER A 10 0.47 42.55 -7.21
N GLN A 11 -0.72 42.74 -7.78
CA GLN A 11 -1.63 41.63 -8.05
C GLN A 11 -1.08 40.64 -9.07
N SER A 12 -0.34 41.10 -10.08
CA SER A 12 0.35 40.21 -11.02
C SER A 12 1.42 39.38 -10.32
N GLU A 13 2.23 40.00 -9.46
CA GLU A 13 3.27 39.32 -8.68
C GLU A 13 2.65 38.27 -7.72
N ASP A 14 1.53 38.61 -7.08
CA ASP A 14 0.80 37.69 -6.22
C ASP A 14 0.22 36.49 -7.00
N ILE A 15 -0.30 36.72 -8.21
CA ILE A 15 -0.80 35.66 -9.09
C ILE A 15 0.35 34.73 -9.49
N ASP A 16 1.47 35.28 -9.95
CA ASP A 16 2.64 34.50 -10.35
C ASP A 16 3.16 33.65 -9.17
N HIS A 17 3.16 34.21 -7.97
CA HIS A 17 3.55 33.49 -6.75
C HIS A 17 2.58 32.35 -6.43
N LEU A 18 1.27 32.59 -6.47
CA LEU A 18 0.26 31.58 -6.21
C LEU A 18 0.27 30.47 -7.27
N GLU A 19 0.55 30.79 -8.53
CA GLU A 19 0.70 29.79 -9.60
C GLU A 19 1.92 28.90 -9.38
N ALA A 20 3.03 29.47 -8.93
CA ALA A 20 4.22 28.70 -8.55
C ALA A 20 3.91 27.77 -7.37
N GLU A 21 3.28 28.29 -6.30
CA GLU A 21 2.91 27.50 -5.13
C GLU A 21 1.94 26.37 -5.48
N ASN A 22 0.94 26.65 -6.32
CA ASN A 22 0.00 25.63 -6.80
C ASN A 22 0.70 24.52 -7.59
N SER A 23 1.69 24.90 -8.40
CA SER A 23 2.49 23.95 -9.17
C SER A 23 3.30 23.03 -8.27
N ASP A 24 3.91 23.57 -7.22
CA ASP A 24 4.68 22.80 -6.22
C ASP A 24 3.76 21.86 -5.41
N HIS A 25 2.58 22.34 -5.00
CA HIS A 25 1.58 21.51 -4.32
C HIS A 25 1.11 20.36 -5.22
N ARG A 26 0.85 20.62 -6.50
CA ARG A 26 0.49 19.56 -7.46
C ARG A 26 1.59 18.53 -7.63
N ALA A 27 2.85 18.97 -7.70
CA ALA A 27 4.00 18.07 -7.78
C ALA A 27 4.09 17.18 -6.51
N THR A 28 3.92 17.78 -5.33
CA THR A 28 3.90 17.07 -4.05
C THR A 28 2.78 16.04 -3.98
N ILE A 29 1.56 16.41 -4.36
CA ILE A 29 0.41 15.50 -4.40
C ILE A 29 0.70 14.30 -5.30
N LYS A 30 1.25 14.53 -6.50
CA LYS A 30 1.59 13.46 -7.44
C LYS A 30 2.64 12.50 -6.86
N ASN A 31 3.64 13.03 -6.17
CA ASN A 31 4.67 12.22 -5.51
C ASN A 31 4.05 11.36 -4.39
N LEU A 32 3.23 11.96 -3.53
CA LEU A 32 2.54 11.24 -2.46
C LEU A 32 1.59 10.14 -3.00
N GLN A 33 0.87 10.42 -4.08
CA GLN A 33 0.03 9.41 -4.73
C GLN A 33 0.85 8.22 -5.24
N THR A 34 2.04 8.48 -5.78
CA THR A 34 2.96 7.43 -6.25
C THR A 34 3.49 6.60 -5.08
N GLU A 35 3.88 7.25 -3.98
CA GLU A 35 4.35 6.58 -2.78
C GLU A 35 3.25 5.71 -2.14
N ILE A 36 2.01 6.22 -2.04
CA ILE A 36 0.86 5.44 -1.56
C ILE A 36 0.64 4.21 -2.43
N ALA A 37 0.69 4.36 -3.76
CA ALA A 37 0.53 3.23 -4.68
C ALA A 37 1.63 2.18 -4.50
N HIS A 38 2.87 2.62 -4.29
CA HIS A 38 4.00 1.75 -4.02
C HIS A 38 3.82 0.98 -2.69
N VAL A 39 3.54 1.70 -1.60
CA VAL A 39 3.32 1.09 -0.27
C VAL A 39 2.16 0.09 -0.30
N ARG A 40 1.05 0.41 -0.97
CA ARG A 40 -0.07 -0.53 -1.13
C ARG A 40 0.33 -1.81 -1.86
N THR A 41 1.15 -1.69 -2.90
CA THR A 41 1.63 -2.84 -3.67
C THR A 41 2.52 -3.73 -2.81
N VAL A 42 3.45 -3.14 -2.06
CA VAL A 42 4.33 -3.87 -1.13
C VAL A 42 3.51 -4.55 -0.03
N GLN A 43 2.60 -3.84 0.62
CA GLN A 43 1.74 -4.40 1.66
C GLN A 43 0.86 -5.54 1.15
N GLN A 44 0.39 -5.46 -0.10
CA GLN A 44 -0.37 -6.54 -0.71
C GLN A 44 0.50 -7.78 -0.96
N ALA A 45 1.75 -7.61 -1.40
CA ALA A 45 2.70 -8.70 -1.55
C ALA A 45 3.03 -9.34 -0.18
N ASP A 46 3.35 -8.53 0.83
CA ASP A 46 3.63 -9.01 2.20
C ASP A 46 2.44 -9.80 2.77
N ALA A 47 1.22 -9.30 2.57
CA ALA A 47 0.01 -10.01 3.00
C ALA A 47 -0.14 -11.37 2.30
N GLN A 48 0.16 -11.45 1.00
CA GLN A 48 0.13 -12.71 0.25
C GLN A 48 1.20 -13.68 0.75
N ASP A 49 2.41 -13.20 1.06
CA ASP A 49 3.49 -14.03 1.59
C ASP A 49 3.16 -14.56 2.98
N LEU A 50 2.58 -13.74 3.85
CA LEU A 50 2.09 -14.17 5.17
C LEU A 50 0.99 -15.23 5.06
N ILE A 51 0.04 -15.07 4.12
CA ILE A 51 -0.99 -16.07 3.84
C ILE A 51 -0.35 -17.40 3.42
N GLN A 52 0.63 -17.37 2.51
CA GLN A 52 1.33 -18.57 2.04
C GLN A 52 2.10 -19.24 3.18
N LEU A 53 2.83 -18.46 3.98
CA LEU A 53 3.60 -18.95 5.11
C LEU A 53 2.69 -19.61 6.15
N ALA A 54 1.57 -18.96 6.50
CA ALA A 54 0.56 -19.51 7.39
C ALA A 54 0.03 -20.85 6.85
N GLY A 55 -0.33 -20.91 5.56
CA GLY A 55 -0.75 -22.15 4.91
C GLY A 55 0.30 -23.27 5.04
N ARG A 56 1.59 -22.97 4.83
CA ARG A 56 2.68 -23.95 5.01
C ARG A 56 2.79 -24.43 6.46
N PHE A 57 2.69 -23.52 7.45
CA PHE A 57 2.68 -23.90 8.87
C PHE A 57 1.51 -24.82 9.21
N LEU A 58 0.31 -24.55 8.69
CA LEU A 58 -0.85 -25.40 8.89
C LEU A 58 -0.65 -26.80 8.28
N ALA A 59 -0.05 -26.88 7.09
CA ALA A 59 0.30 -28.17 6.48
C ALA A 59 1.33 -28.94 7.31
N LEU A 60 2.36 -28.25 7.82
CA LEU A 60 3.41 -28.85 8.65
C LEU A 60 2.85 -29.37 9.98
N SER A 61 2.03 -28.58 10.69
CA SER A 61 1.42 -29.02 11.94
C SER A 61 0.55 -30.26 11.73
N ARG A 62 -0.24 -30.30 10.65
CA ARG A 62 -1.02 -31.49 10.28
C ARG A 62 -0.13 -32.70 9.99
N GLY A 63 0.94 -32.53 9.22
CA GLY A 63 1.87 -33.61 8.89
C GLY A 63 2.65 -34.14 10.09
N ALA A 64 2.96 -33.26 11.05
CA ALA A 64 3.64 -33.61 12.30
C ALA A 64 2.68 -34.15 13.38
N GLY A 65 1.36 -34.14 13.14
CA GLY A 65 0.36 -34.52 14.16
C GLY A 65 0.27 -33.54 15.33
N ILE A 66 0.81 -32.32 15.18
CA ILE A 66 0.78 -31.29 16.22
C ILE A 66 -0.54 -30.56 16.13
N GLU A 67 -1.34 -30.63 17.19
CA GLU A 67 -2.60 -29.90 17.26
C GLU A 67 -2.36 -28.40 17.50
N LEU A 68 -2.94 -27.56 16.65
CA LEU A 68 -2.97 -26.11 16.86
C LEU A 68 -3.94 -25.76 18.00
N ASP A 69 -3.56 -24.79 18.82
CA ASP A 69 -4.44 -24.25 19.85
C ASP A 69 -5.68 -23.58 19.24
N ILE A 70 -6.70 -23.38 20.07
CA ILE A 70 -8.00 -22.83 19.66
C ILE A 70 -7.85 -21.42 19.06
N GLY A 71 -6.99 -20.58 19.63
CA GLY A 71 -6.77 -19.22 19.17
C GLY A 71 -6.13 -19.19 17.77
N THR A 72 -5.13 -20.04 17.55
CA THR A 72 -4.51 -20.17 16.23
C THR A 72 -5.50 -20.71 15.20
N LYS A 73 -6.30 -21.74 15.52
CA LYS A 73 -7.35 -22.24 14.61
C LYS A 73 -8.36 -21.16 14.23
N GLU A 74 -8.80 -20.36 15.20
CA GLU A 74 -9.74 -19.27 14.97
C GLU A 74 -9.15 -18.19 14.07
N LEU A 75 -7.87 -17.84 14.27
CA LEU A 75 -7.16 -16.86 13.46
C LEU A 75 -7.08 -17.30 12.00
N PHE A 76 -6.71 -18.56 11.75
CA PHE A 76 -6.67 -19.13 10.39
C PHE A 76 -8.05 -19.10 9.72
N ARG A 77 -9.11 -19.42 10.47
CA ARG A 77 -10.50 -19.39 9.97
C ARG A 77 -10.94 -17.96 9.62
N CYS A 78 -10.79 -17.01 10.53
CA CYS A 78 -11.19 -15.61 10.33
C CYS A 78 -10.46 -14.96 9.16
N ARG A 79 -9.19 -15.33 8.94
CA ARG A 79 -8.34 -14.75 7.90
C ARG A 79 -8.42 -15.48 6.56
N GLY A 80 -9.18 -16.59 6.48
CA GLY A 80 -9.25 -17.43 5.28
C GLY A 80 -7.89 -18.02 4.88
N TRP A 81 -6.94 -18.10 5.82
CA TRP A 81 -5.61 -18.64 5.58
C TRP A 81 -5.75 -20.15 5.43
N THR A 82 -5.82 -20.61 4.19
CA THR A 82 -6.01 -22.01 3.85
C THR A 82 -4.72 -22.56 3.25
N THR A 83 -4.54 -23.87 3.35
CA THR A 83 -3.48 -24.60 2.64
C THR A 83 -3.79 -24.62 1.15
N ILE A 84 -3.76 -23.48 0.46
CA ILE A 84 -3.63 -23.49 -1.00
C ILE A 84 -2.17 -23.83 -1.26
N ALA A 85 -1.87 -25.12 -1.16
CA ALA A 85 -0.67 -25.68 -1.75
C ALA A 85 -0.83 -25.46 -3.26
N ARG A 86 -0.21 -24.39 -3.79
CA ARG A 86 0.00 -24.29 -5.22
C ARG A 86 0.93 -25.45 -5.54
N LYS A 87 0.34 -26.55 -6.01
CA LYS A 87 1.02 -27.73 -6.53
C LYS A 87 1.69 -27.32 -7.86
N ALA A 88 2.72 -26.49 -7.77
CA ALA A 88 3.69 -26.29 -8.82
C ALA A 88 4.87 -27.20 -8.48
N GLU A 89 5.38 -27.89 -9.49
CA GLU A 89 6.52 -28.81 -9.42
C GLU A 89 6.23 -30.22 -8.89
N ALA A 90 5.55 -30.99 -9.74
CA ALA A 90 6.05 -32.29 -10.16
C ALA A 90 5.22 -32.79 -11.34
N ARG A 91 5.78 -32.73 -12.54
CA ARG A 91 5.43 -33.68 -13.59
C ARG A 91 6.72 -34.03 -14.36
N PRO A 92 7.00 -35.33 -14.56
CA PRO A 92 8.20 -35.80 -15.27
C PRO A 92 8.19 -35.41 -16.74
#